data_AF-A0AAE1XLZ0-F1
#
_entry.id   AF-A0AAE1XLZ0-F1
#
_cell.length_a   1.000
_cell.length_b   1.000
_cell.length_c   1.000
_cell.angle_alpha   90.00
_cell.angle_beta   90.00
_cell.angle_gamma   90.00
#
_symmetry.space_group_name_H-M   'P 1'
#
loop_
_entity.id
_entity.type
_entity.pdbx_description
1 polymer ?
#
loop_
_entity_poly.entity_id
_entity_poly.type
_entity_poly.pdbx_seq_one_letter_code
_entity_poly.pdbx_strand_id
1 'polypeptide(L)'
;MHRQLGNMKQSLFDQGYLDEQFVQLEELQDDANPNFVEEVVASYYRDSARLLLNIEQALEKKPLDFMKLDNYMHQFKGSSSSIGAKKVKFECTHFREHCRAGNGEGLLDKLGLFTRHVAQSKEWKFCTMARNF
;
A
#
# COMPACT_ATOMS: atom_id res chain seq x y z
N MET A 1 14.54 14.17 -17.90
CA MET A 1 13.45 13.34 -17.34
C MET A 1 13.98 12.23 -16.43
N HIS A 2 14.85 11.32 -16.89
CA HIS A 2 15.45 10.24 -16.08
C HIS A 2 16.08 10.67 -14.74
N ARG A 3 16.82 11.78 -14.69
CA ARG A 3 17.42 12.30 -13.44
C ARG A 3 16.38 12.76 -12.42
N GLN A 4 15.27 13.34 -12.87
CA GLN A 4 14.19 13.76 -11.96
C GLN A 4 13.49 12.54 -11.36
N LEU A 5 13.25 11.49 -12.16
CA LEU A 5 12.67 10.23 -11.69
C LEU A 5 13.58 9.51 -10.69
N GLY A 6 14.89 9.48 -10.95
CA GLY A 6 15.87 8.93 -10.00
C GLY A 6 15.86 9.68 -8.66
N ASN A 7 15.84 11.02 -8.69
CA ASN A 7 15.77 11.83 -7.48
C ASN A 7 14.45 11.64 -6.70
N MET A 8 13.33 11.53 -7.41
CA MET A 8 12.03 11.26 -6.78
C MET A 8 12.01 9.88 -6.12
N LYS A 9 12.51 8.84 -6.81
CA LYS A 9 12.63 7.49 -6.24
C LYS A 9 13.50 7.50 -4.97
N GLN A 10 14.67 8.14 -5.02
CA GLN A 10 15.56 8.24 -3.87
C GLN A 10 14.86 8.91 -2.68
N SER A 11 14.14 10.01 -2.91
CA SER A 11 13.36 10.70 -1.88
C SER A 11 12.31 9.79 -1.22
N LEU A 12 11.69 8.88 -1.98
CA LEU A 12 10.74 7.90 -1.43
C LEU A 12 11.43 6.86 -0.52
N PHE A 13 12.64 6.41 -0.87
CA PHE A 13 13.45 5.56 -0.01
C PHE A 13 13.91 6.29 1.26
N ASP A 14 14.40 7.52 1.12
CA ASP A 14 14.91 8.34 2.23
C ASP A 14 13.79 8.66 3.24
N GLN A 15 12.57 8.89 2.76
CA GLN A 15 11.38 9.08 3.59
C GLN A 15 10.78 7.77 4.14
N GLY A 16 11.35 6.61 3.80
CA GLY A 16 10.96 5.29 4.27
C GLY A 16 9.66 4.76 3.69
N TYR A 17 9.21 5.30 2.56
CA TYR A 17 8.01 4.86 1.87
C TYR A 17 8.21 3.55 1.11
N LEU A 18 9.36 3.42 0.46
CA LEU A 18 9.79 2.22 -0.26
C LEU A 18 10.83 1.43 0.54
N ASP A 19 10.85 0.11 0.36
CA ASP A 19 11.92 -0.76 0.81
C ASP A 19 12.53 -1.56 -0.36
N GLU A 20 13.53 -2.40 -0.04
CA GLU A 20 14.30 -3.19 -1.01
C GLU A 20 13.43 -4.06 -1.94
N GLN A 21 12.22 -4.43 -1.52
CA GLN A 21 11.31 -5.21 -2.34
C GLN A 21 10.90 -4.46 -3.62
N PHE A 22 10.87 -3.13 -3.59
CA PHE A 22 10.62 -2.33 -4.80
C PHE A 22 11.77 -2.43 -5.79
N VAL A 23 13.02 -2.50 -5.33
CA VAL A 23 14.19 -2.69 -6.20
C VAL A 23 14.13 -4.07 -6.86
N GLN A 24 13.82 -5.11 -6.09
CA GLN A 24 13.64 -6.46 -6.61
C GLN A 24 12.51 -6.52 -7.65
N LEU A 25 11.42 -5.76 -7.45
CA LEU A 25 10.34 -5.66 -8.43
C LEU A 25 10.83 -5.02 -9.74
N GLU A 26 11.69 -3.99 -9.67
CA GLU A 26 12.29 -3.35 -10.85
C GLU A 26 13.21 -4.31 -11.62
N GLU A 27 13.96 -5.16 -10.90
CA GLU A 27 14.88 -6.15 -11.50
C GLU A 27 14.18 -7.27 -12.27
N LEU A 28 12.88 -7.48 -12.04
CA LEU A 28 12.07 -8.46 -12.77
C LEU A 28 11.58 -7.96 -14.13
N GLN A 29 11.76 -6.67 -14.43
CA GLN A 29 11.39 -6.10 -15.72
C GLN A 29 12.52 -6.30 -16.73
N ASP A 30 12.19 -6.84 -17.90
CA ASP A 30 13.13 -7.07 -19.01
C ASP A 30 12.53 -6.67 -20.36
N ASP A 31 13.28 -6.86 -21.45
CA ASP A 31 12.84 -6.52 -22.81
C ASP A 31 11.66 -7.39 -23.29
N ALA A 32 11.44 -8.56 -22.68
CA ALA A 32 10.31 -9.44 -23.01
C ALA A 32 9.03 -9.02 -22.27
N ASN A 33 9.16 -8.34 -21.12
CA ASN A 33 8.05 -7.80 -20.34
C ASN A 33 8.31 -6.35 -19.87
N PRO A 34 8.34 -5.38 -20.78
CA PRO A 34 8.75 -4.01 -20.48
C PRO A 34 7.78 -3.23 -19.58
N ASN A 35 6.55 -3.73 -19.39
CA ASN A 35 5.51 -3.06 -18.60
C ASN A 35 5.26 -3.72 -17.24
N PHE A 36 6.05 -4.74 -16.86
CA PHE A 36 5.82 -5.54 -15.67
C PHE A 36 5.60 -4.70 -14.39
N VAL A 37 6.49 -3.73 -14.13
CA VAL A 37 6.40 -2.91 -12.92
C VAL A 37 5.15 -2.03 -12.96
N GLU A 38 4.81 -1.46 -14.12
CA GLU A 38 3.60 -0.67 -14.28
C GLU A 38 2.35 -1.51 -13.98
N GLU A 39 2.26 -2.71 -14.55
CA GLU A 39 1.11 -3.59 -14.38
C GLU A 39 0.92 -4.02 -12.92
N VAL A 40 2.00 -4.41 -12.25
CA VAL A 40 1.97 -4.81 -10.84
C VAL A 40 1.55 -3.63 -9.96
N VAL A 41 2.14 -2.46 -10.17
CA VAL A 41 1.81 -1.25 -9.42
C VAL A 41 0.37 -0.81 -9.69
N ALA A 42 -0.08 -0.82 -10.95
CA ALA A 42 -1.46 -0.52 -11.31
C ALA A 42 -2.46 -1.47 -10.64
N SER A 43 -2.15 -2.77 -10.60
CA SER A 43 -2.96 -3.77 -9.90
C SER A 43 -3.04 -3.48 -8.41
N TYR A 44 -1.90 -3.20 -7.76
CA TYR A 44 -1.86 -2.83 -6.35
C TYR A 44 -2.83 -1.71 -6.00
N TYR A 45 -2.90 -0.63 -6.81
CA TYR A 45 -3.82 0.47 -6.52
C TYR A 45 -5.29 0.11 -6.74
N ARG A 46 -5.60 -0.73 -7.73
CA ARG A 46 -6.98 -1.22 -7.92
C ARG A 46 -7.43 -2.04 -6.73
N ASP A 47 -6.58 -2.95 -6.27
CA ASP A 47 -6.86 -3.80 -5.10
C ASP A 47 -6.95 -2.97 -3.81
N SER A 48 -6.03 -2.02 -3.63
CA SER A 48 -6.02 -1.11 -2.50
C SER A 48 -7.31 -0.29 -2.39
N ALA A 49 -7.81 0.26 -3.51
CA ALA A 49 -9.05 1.03 -3.53
C ALA A 49 -10.27 0.17 -3.13
N ARG A 50 -10.35 -1.06 -3.65
CA ARG A 50 -11.41 -2.01 -3.31
C ARG A 50 -11.34 -2.42 -1.83
N LEU A 51 -10.14 -2.70 -1.31
CA LEU A 51 -9.96 -3.10 0.08
C LEU A 51 -10.29 -1.96 1.05
N LEU A 52 -9.86 -0.72 0.75
CA LEU A 52 -10.21 0.45 1.56
C LEU A 52 -11.73 0.61 1.70
N LEU A 53 -12.46 0.54 0.59
CA LEU A 53 -13.92 0.63 0.60
C LEU A 53 -14.55 -0.47 1.47
N ASN A 54 -14.05 -1.71 1.35
CA ASN A 54 -14.55 -2.82 2.16
C ASN A 54 -14.27 -2.65 3.66
N ILE A 55 -13.13 -2.05 4.02
CA ILE A 55 -12.76 -1.73 5.41
C ILE A 55 -13.68 -0.64 5.96
N GLU A 56 -13.88 0.46 5.22
CA GLU A 56 -14.78 1.55 5.60
C GLU A 56 -16.20 1.01 5.86
N GLN A 57 -16.75 0.24 4.92
CA GLN A 57 -18.06 -0.39 5.06
C GLN A 57 -18.15 -1.37 6.24
N ALA A 58 -17.06 -2.06 6.58
CA ALA A 58 -17.03 -2.97 7.72
C ALA A 58 -17.01 -2.22 9.06
N LEU A 59 -16.42 -1.01 9.10
CA LEU A 59 -16.37 -0.17 10.31
C LEU A 59 -17.71 0.52 10.62
N GLU A 60 -18.53 0.77 9.59
CA GLU A 60 -19.89 1.31 9.74
C GLU A 60 -20.87 0.31 10.38
N LYS A 61 -20.62 -0.99 10.27
CA LYS A 61 -21.52 -2.04 10.78
C LYS A 61 -21.31 -2.27 12.28
N LYS A 62 -22.41 -2.46 13.01
CA LYS A 62 -22.41 -2.82 14.45
C LYS A 62 -23.18 -4.14 14.68
N PRO A 63 -22.65 -5.06 15.50
CA PRO A 63 -21.32 -5.03 16.13
C PRO A 63 -20.20 -5.14 15.09
N LEU A 64 -19.00 -4.66 15.45
CA LEU A 64 -17.84 -4.74 14.56
C LEU A 64 -17.38 -6.18 14.37
N ASP A 65 -17.13 -6.57 13.12
CA ASP A 65 -16.53 -7.85 12.78
C ASP A 65 -15.00 -7.70 12.70
N PHE A 66 -14.35 -7.84 13.85
CA PHE A 66 -12.90 -7.72 13.97
C PHE A 66 -12.13 -8.77 13.17
N MET A 67 -12.70 -9.98 13.00
CA MET A 67 -12.08 -11.05 12.22
C MET A 67 -12.05 -10.67 10.73
N LYS A 68 -13.16 -10.13 10.23
CA LYS A 68 -13.24 -9.63 8.86
C LYS A 68 -12.30 -8.45 8.62
N LEU A 69 -12.19 -7.53 9.57
CA LEU A 69 -11.23 -6.42 9.50
C LEU A 69 -9.77 -6.91 9.51
N ASP A 70 -9.41 -7.88 10.37
CA ASP A 70 -8.06 -8.50 10.36
C ASP A 70 -7.76 -9.15 9.01
N ASN A 71 -8.73 -9.84 8.41
CA ASN A 71 -8.58 -10.48 7.10
C ASN A 71 -8.34 -9.46 5.98
N TYR A 72 -9.06 -8.34 5.97
CA TYR A 72 -8.80 -7.26 5.00
C TYR A 72 -7.41 -6.67 5.17
N MET A 73 -7.00 -6.41 6.41
CA MET A 73 -5.65 -5.88 6.67
C MET A 73 -4.54 -6.88 6.38
N HIS A 74 -4.80 -8.18 6.53
CA HIS A 74 -3.86 -9.22 6.14
C HIS A 74 -3.64 -9.23 4.62
N GLN A 75 -4.73 -9.16 3.83
CA GLN A 75 -4.65 -9.06 2.37
C GLN A 75 -3.93 -7.78 1.93
N PHE A 76 -4.28 -6.64 2.54
CA PHE A 76 -3.66 -5.36 2.25
C PHE A 76 -2.16 -5.39 2.56
N LYS A 77 -1.77 -5.93 3.73
CA LYS A 77 -0.37 -6.11 4.12
C LYS A 77 0.40 -6.93 3.08
N GLY A 78 -0.18 -8.04 2.61
CA GLY A 78 0.44 -8.89 1.60
C GLY A 78 0.69 -8.14 0.29
N SER A 79 -0.33 -7.44 -0.20
CA SER A 79 -0.25 -6.63 -1.42
C SER A 79 0.74 -5.45 -1.29
N SER A 80 0.78 -4.78 -0.14
CA SER A 80 1.76 -3.72 0.13
C SER A 80 3.18 -4.27 0.25
N SER A 81 3.33 -5.48 0.78
CA SER A 81 4.63 -6.14 0.86
C SER A 81 5.16 -6.43 -0.54
N SER A 82 4.35 -6.96 -1.46
CA SER A 82 4.81 -7.34 -2.81
C SER A 82 5.31 -6.17 -3.67
N ILE A 83 4.94 -4.93 -3.34
CA ILE A 83 5.41 -3.73 -4.05
C ILE A 83 6.42 -2.89 -3.24
N GLY A 84 6.84 -3.36 -2.06
CA GLY A 84 7.75 -2.63 -1.17
C GLY A 84 7.16 -1.37 -0.53
N ALA A 85 5.83 -1.28 -0.36
CA ALA A 85 5.17 -0.16 0.31
C ALA A 85 5.32 -0.27 1.85
N LYS A 86 6.52 0.08 2.33
CA LYS A 86 6.99 -0.13 3.71
C LYS A 86 6.05 0.45 4.77
N LYS A 87 5.68 1.74 4.66
CA LYS A 87 4.80 2.39 5.65
C LYS A 87 3.40 1.78 5.67
N VAL A 88 2.84 1.47 4.51
CA VAL A 88 1.50 0.86 4.43
C VAL A 88 1.51 -0.53 5.07
N LYS A 89 2.53 -1.34 4.78
CA LYS A 89 2.76 -2.66 5.41
C LYS A 89 2.86 -2.56 6.94
N PHE A 90 3.54 -1.52 7.45
CA PHE A 90 3.68 -1.26 8.87
C PHE A 90 2.33 -0.90 9.51
N GLU A 91 1.59 0.04 8.94
CA GLU A 91 0.26 0.43 9.45
C GLU A 91 -0.75 -0.72 9.41
N CYS A 92 -0.74 -1.56 8.37
CA CYS A 92 -1.56 -2.78 8.36
C CYS A 92 -1.24 -3.68 9.55
N THR A 93 0.04 -3.81 9.92
CA THR A 93 0.44 -4.65 11.05
C THR A 93 -0.12 -4.11 12.37
N HIS A 94 -0.01 -2.81 12.60
CA HIS A 94 -0.58 -2.17 13.79
C HIS A 94 -2.11 -2.22 13.82
N PHE A 95 -2.79 -2.03 12.70
CA PHE A 95 -4.24 -2.11 12.64
C PHE A 95 -4.73 -3.52 13.04
N ARG A 96 -4.02 -4.57 12.60
CA ARG A 96 -4.33 -5.96 12.98
C ARG A 96 -4.20 -6.23 14.48
N GLU A 97 -3.23 -5.60 15.15
CA GLU A 97 -3.11 -5.70 16.61
C GLU A 97 -4.37 -5.16 17.30
N HIS A 98 -4.93 -4.06 16.79
CA HIS A 98 -6.18 -3.49 17.33
C HIS A 98 -7.38 -4.38 17.04
N CYS A 99 -7.45 -4.99 15.85
CA CYS A 99 -8.48 -5.99 15.54
C CYS A 99 -8.43 -7.16 16.53
N ARG A 100 -7.24 -7.70 16.78
CA ARG A 100 -7.03 -8.84 17.70
C ARG A 100 -7.32 -8.49 19.16
N ALA A 101 -7.08 -7.24 19.56
CA ALA A 101 -7.41 -6.75 20.88
C ALA A 101 -8.91 -6.44 21.07
N GLY A 102 -9.72 -6.46 20.00
CA GLY A 102 -11.13 -6.10 20.05
C GLY A 102 -11.38 -4.61 20.36
N ASN A 103 -10.39 -3.75 20.12
CA ASN A 103 -10.48 -2.32 20.43
C ASN A 103 -11.15 -1.57 19.27
N GLY A 104 -12.48 -1.39 19.38
CA GLY A 104 -13.30 -0.68 18.41
C GLY A 104 -13.00 0.82 18.27
N GLU A 105 -12.60 1.47 19.36
CA GLU A 105 -12.42 2.92 19.44
C GLU A 105 -11.14 3.36 18.72
N GLY A 106 -10.05 2.61 18.88
CA GLY A 106 -8.79 2.88 18.19
C GLY A 106 -8.80 2.59 16.68
N LEU A 107 -9.79 1.84 16.16
CA LEU A 107 -9.83 1.45 14.75
C LEU A 107 -10.08 2.62 13.80
N LEU A 108 -10.93 3.58 14.20
CA LEU A 108 -11.27 4.73 13.34
C LEU A 108 -10.09 5.69 13.20
N ASP A 109 -9.39 5.99 14.31
CA ASP A 109 -8.18 6.82 14.28
C ASP A 109 -7.08 6.19 13.43
N LYS A 110 -6.91 4.86 13.55
CA LYS A 110 -5.95 4.11 12.74
C LYS A 110 -6.35 4.03 11.28
N LEU A 111 -7.65 3.96 10.96
CA LEU A 111 -8.11 4.05 9.57
C LEU A 111 -7.69 5.40 8.96
N GLY A 112 -7.85 6.51 9.69
CA GLY A 112 -7.43 7.83 9.20
C GLY A 112 -5.93 7.93 8.93
N LEU A 113 -5.07 7.29 9.72
CA LEU A 113 -3.63 7.19 9.45
C LEU A 113 -3.33 6.26 8.27
N PHE A 114 -4.00 5.10 8.22
CA PHE A 114 -3.85 4.14 7.14
C PHE A 114 -4.24 4.71 5.77
N THR A 115 -5.42 5.31 5.67
CA THR A 115 -5.92 5.96 4.45
C THR A 115 -5.00 7.10 4.02
N ARG A 116 -4.40 7.86 4.95
CA ARG A 116 -3.40 8.88 4.63
C ARG A 116 -2.15 8.28 3.98
N HIS A 117 -1.61 7.20 4.51
CA HIS A 117 -0.43 6.55 3.93
C HIS A 117 -0.74 5.91 2.57
N VAL A 118 -1.94 5.34 2.38
CA VAL A 118 -2.39 4.84 1.07
C VAL A 118 -2.67 6.00 0.09
N ALA A 119 -3.12 7.15 0.55
CA ALA A 119 -3.28 8.34 -0.29
C ALA A 119 -1.93 8.93 -0.70
N GLN A 120 -0.97 9.01 0.22
CA GLN A 120 0.41 9.42 -0.08
C GLN A 120 1.12 8.45 -1.03
N SER A 121 0.75 7.17 -1.02
CA SER A 121 1.26 6.24 -2.02
C SER A 121 0.78 6.57 -3.43
N LYS A 122 -0.32 7.31 -3.65
CA LYS A 122 -0.76 7.71 -5.00
C LYS A 122 0.22 8.66 -5.71
N GLU A 123 1.04 9.42 -4.99
CA GLU A 123 2.14 10.20 -5.58
C GLU A 123 3.23 9.31 -6.23
N TRP A 124 3.33 8.04 -5.79
CA TRP A 124 4.30 7.08 -6.32
C TRP A 124 3.85 6.52 -7.66
N LYS A 125 2.54 6.45 -7.89
CA LYS A 125 1.94 6.08 -9.19
C LYS A 125 2.46 7.02 -10.27
N PHE A 126 2.60 8.31 -9.95
CA PHE A 126 3.17 9.31 -10.86
C PHE A 126 4.66 9.06 -11.15
N CYS A 127 5.44 8.62 -10.15
CA CYS A 127 6.87 8.29 -10.32
C CYS A 127 7.11 7.01 -11.12
N THR A 128 6.21 6.02 -11.02
CA THR A 128 6.32 4.75 -11.75
C THR A 128 5.78 4.86 -13.18
N MET A 129 4.62 5.51 -13.39
CA MET A 129 4.00 5.67 -14.71
C MET A 129 4.77 6.65 -15.63
N ALA A 130 5.51 7.60 -15.07
CA ALA A 130 6.35 8.52 -15.86
C ALA A 130 7.63 7.87 -16.42
N ARG A 131 7.84 6.56 -16.19
CA ARG A 131 8.95 5.78 -16.74
C ARG A 131 8.69 5.25 -18.16
N ASN A 132 7.42 5.28 -18.60
CA ASN A 132 6.98 4.78 -19.91
C ASN A 132 6.75 5.90 -20.96
N PHE A 133 7.32 7.08 -20.73
CA PHE A 133 7.37 8.20 -21.69
C PHE A 133 8.80 8.73 -21.87
#